data_AF-A0A1G3J654-F1
#
_entry.id   AF-A0A1G3J654-F1
#
_cell.length_a   1.000
_cell.length_b   1.000
_cell.length_c   1.000
_cell.angle_alpha   90.00
_cell.angle_beta   90.00
_cell.angle_gamma   90.00
#
_symmetry.space_group_name_H-M   'P 1'
#
loop_
_entity.id
_entity.type
_entity.pdbx_description
1 polymer ?
#
loop_
_entity_poly.entity_id
_entity_poly.type
_entity_poly.pdbx_seq_one_letter_code
_entity_poly.pdbx_strand_id
1 'polypeptide(L)'
;MSYITDNEAIDLIINVIYNDGDFQYIPIEYIQEKTNGIILQWDLERLILKTMDLGFIRTRSDFEAWVLASRGIEIIKKYGSYLAFVNYEEGEKIKKVYKENFDRAVKNGNLIASVIVALFAVFATILSIDNNKERLKLIESEKNIANKIDSLKILLLKTQQPKLK
;
A
#
# COMPACT_ATOMS: atom_id res chain seq x y z
N MET A 1 6.07 1.57 -21.31
CA MET A 1 6.20 0.99 -19.96
C MET A 1 5.84 2.08 -18.97
N SER A 2 4.83 1.86 -18.13
CA SER A 2 4.50 2.79 -17.04
C SER A 2 5.52 2.57 -15.93
N TYR A 3 6.21 3.62 -15.51
CA TYR A 3 7.08 3.54 -14.34
C TYR A 3 6.20 3.51 -13.09
N ILE A 4 6.41 2.51 -12.23
CA ILE A 4 5.77 2.46 -10.91
C ILE A 4 6.32 3.59 -10.05
N THR A 5 5.46 4.26 -9.29
CA THR A 5 5.89 5.29 -8.34
C THR A 5 6.57 4.65 -7.12
N ASP A 6 7.42 5.41 -6.42
CA ASP A 6 8.04 4.93 -5.18
C ASP A 6 6.99 4.46 -4.15
N ASN A 7 5.82 5.11 -4.07
CA ASN A 7 4.79 4.72 -3.11
C ASN A 7 4.12 3.39 -3.48
N GLU A 8 3.85 3.17 -4.76
CA GLU A 8 3.33 1.89 -5.26
C GLU A 8 4.36 0.77 -5.07
N ALA A 9 5.64 1.05 -5.32
CA ALA A 9 6.70 0.07 -5.14
C ALA A 9 6.89 -0.30 -3.65
N ILE A 10 6.82 0.67 -2.74
CA ILE A 10 6.84 0.42 -1.28
C ILE A 10 5.61 -0.39 -0.84
N ASP A 11 4.43 -0.10 -1.38
CA ASP A 11 3.20 -0.88 -1.08
C ASP A 11 3.36 -2.34 -1.46
N LEU A 12 3.92 -2.61 -2.64
CA LEU A 12 4.22 -3.98 -3.08
C LEU A 12 5.22 -4.68 -2.16
N ILE A 13 6.33 -4.02 -1.79
CA ILE A 13 7.34 -4.58 -0.88
C ILE A 13 6.69 -4.96 0.46
N ILE A 14 5.92 -4.04 1.06
CA ILE A 14 5.25 -4.27 2.35
C ILE A 14 4.24 -5.42 2.23
N ASN A 15 3.47 -5.49 1.15
CA ASN A 15 2.49 -6.55 0.92
C ASN A 15 3.15 -7.93 0.73
N VAL A 16 4.28 -8.00 0.02
CA VAL A 16 5.06 -9.24 -0.11
C VAL A 16 5.52 -9.71 1.27
N ILE A 17 6.08 -8.80 2.09
CA ILE A 17 6.55 -9.14 3.44
C ILE A 17 5.39 -9.51 4.39
N TYR A 18 4.22 -8.88 4.23
CA TYR A 18 3.05 -9.15 5.06
C TYR A 18 2.39 -10.51 4.74
N ASN A 19 2.19 -10.81 3.45
CA ASN A 19 1.38 -11.96 3.01
C ASN A 19 2.11 -13.29 3.10
N ASP A 20 3.43 -13.29 2.88
CA ASP A 20 4.26 -14.50 3.01
C ASP A 20 4.80 -14.65 4.47
N GLY A 21 4.21 -13.88 5.40
CA GLY A 21 4.61 -13.72 6.79
C GLY A 21 4.33 -14.92 7.68
N ASP A 22 5.19 -15.93 7.60
CA ASP A 22 5.47 -16.86 8.70
C ASP A 22 6.94 -16.74 9.16
N PHE A 23 7.45 -15.51 9.25
CA PHE A 23 8.80 -15.19 9.76
C PHE A 23 9.98 -15.87 9.04
N GLN A 24 9.86 -16.17 7.75
CA GLN A 24 10.97 -16.77 7.00
C GLN A 24 11.36 -15.89 5.83
N TYR A 25 12.61 -15.41 5.90
CA TYR A 25 13.51 -15.18 4.77
C TYR A 25 12.85 -14.71 3.47
N ILE A 26 12.86 -13.40 3.22
CA ILE A 26 12.47 -12.86 1.92
C ILE A 26 13.73 -12.26 1.29
N PRO A 27 14.46 -13.00 0.44
CA PRO A 27 15.61 -12.46 -0.27
C PRO A 27 15.16 -11.46 -1.33
N ILE A 28 16.08 -10.60 -1.76
CA ILE A 28 15.76 -9.52 -2.71
C ILE A 28 15.20 -10.08 -4.03
N GLU A 29 15.71 -11.24 -4.45
CA GLU A 29 15.28 -11.98 -5.62
C GLU A 29 13.83 -12.46 -5.48
N TYR A 30 13.38 -12.78 -4.27
CA TYR A 30 11.98 -13.19 -4.03
C TYR A 30 11.03 -12.01 -4.16
N ILE A 31 11.42 -10.83 -3.66
CA ILE A 31 10.62 -9.62 -3.85
C ILE A 31 10.57 -9.26 -5.34
N GLN A 32 11.69 -9.40 -6.05
CA GLN A 32 11.76 -9.16 -7.48
C GLN A 32 10.92 -10.15 -8.30
N GLU A 33 10.90 -11.43 -7.90
CA GLU A 33 10.05 -12.47 -8.50
C GLU A 33 8.56 -12.17 -8.23
N LYS A 34 8.19 -11.89 -6.97
CA LYS A 34 6.80 -11.60 -6.58
C LYS A 34 6.26 -10.30 -7.15
N THR A 35 7.14 -9.36 -7.47
CA THR A 35 6.78 -8.13 -8.17
C THR A 35 6.82 -8.29 -9.70
N ASN A 36 7.03 -9.50 -10.23
CA ASN A 36 7.07 -9.79 -11.68
C ASN A 36 8.02 -8.87 -12.46
N GLY A 37 9.14 -8.45 -11.85
CA GLY A 37 10.09 -7.53 -12.49
C GLY A 37 9.58 -6.10 -12.69
N ILE A 38 8.48 -5.72 -12.04
CA ILE A 38 7.98 -4.32 -12.01
C ILE A 38 8.99 -3.40 -11.33
N ILE A 39 9.70 -3.91 -10.31
CA ILE A 39 10.77 -3.20 -9.62
C ILE A 39 12.11 -3.72 -10.13
N LEU A 40 12.94 -2.82 -10.65
CA LEU A 40 14.29 -3.14 -11.12
C LEU A 40 15.20 -3.38 -9.90
N GLN A 41 16.19 -4.26 -10.03
CA GLN A 41 17.04 -4.68 -8.91
C GLN A 41 17.73 -3.49 -8.20
N TRP A 42 18.27 -2.53 -8.95
CA TRP A 42 18.89 -1.32 -8.38
C TRP A 42 17.90 -0.38 -7.69
N ASP A 43 16.64 -0.37 -8.14
CA ASP A 43 15.58 0.40 -7.50
C ASP A 43 15.09 -0.30 -6.22
N LEU A 44 15.11 -1.63 -6.20
CA LEU A 44 14.65 -2.43 -5.08
C LEU A 44 15.51 -2.18 -3.83
N GLU A 45 16.84 -2.16 -3.95
CA GLU A 45 17.73 -1.83 -2.82
C GLU A 45 17.45 -0.43 -2.24
N ARG A 46 17.33 0.58 -3.12
CA ARG A 46 16.96 1.95 -2.75
C ARG A 46 15.60 1.99 -2.03
N LEU A 47 14.62 1.25 -2.53
CA LEU A 47 13.26 1.22 -1.98
C LEU A 47 13.19 0.46 -0.65
N ILE A 48 13.97 -0.61 -0.47
CA ILE A 48 14.10 -1.33 0.81
C ILE A 48 14.64 -0.38 1.88
N LEU A 49 15.74 0.33 1.60
CA LEU A 49 16.31 1.30 2.53
C LEU A 49 15.32 2.41 2.87
N LYS A 50 14.64 2.96 1.86
CA LYS A 50 13.59 3.96 2.08
C LYS A 50 12.44 3.42 2.94
N THR A 51 12.05 2.17 2.75
CA THR A 51 11.00 1.50 3.55
C THR A 51 11.46 1.29 5.00
N MET A 52 12.74 1.00 5.21
CA MET A 52 13.38 0.92 6.54
C MET A 52 13.45 2.28 7.23
N ASP A 53 13.87 3.33 6.53
CA ASP A 53 13.96 4.71 7.07
C ASP A 53 12.59 5.24 7.49
N LEU A 54 11.55 4.87 6.75
CA LEU A 54 10.17 5.14 7.10
C LEU A 54 9.68 4.29 8.30
N GLY A 55 10.45 3.30 8.75
CA GLY A 55 10.17 2.46 9.90
C GLY A 55 9.11 1.39 9.65
N PHE A 56 8.86 1.03 8.38
CA PHE A 56 7.85 0.03 8.02
C PHE A 56 8.40 -1.39 8.08
N ILE A 57 9.67 -1.57 7.75
CA ILE A 57 10.39 -2.83 7.81
C ILE A 57 11.67 -2.66 8.63
N ARG A 58 12.22 -3.76 9.11
CA ARG A 58 13.50 -3.78 9.84
C ARG A 58 14.29 -5.04 9.47
N THR A 59 15.60 -4.96 9.66
CA THR A 59 16.48 -6.13 9.56
C THR A 59 16.40 -6.98 10.82
N ARG A 60 16.45 -8.29 10.64
CA ARG A 60 16.68 -9.27 11.71
C ARG A 60 18.14 -9.70 11.63
N SER A 61 18.90 -9.39 12.68
CA SER A 61 20.37 -9.50 12.73
C SER A 61 20.92 -10.93 12.59
N ASP A 62 20.05 -11.91 12.71
CA ASP A 62 20.37 -13.33 12.65
C ASP A 62 20.47 -13.87 11.21
N PHE A 63 19.88 -13.21 10.20
CA PHE A 63 19.76 -13.82 8.85
C PHE A 63 19.72 -12.86 7.63
N GLU A 64 20.20 -11.61 7.73
CA GLU A 64 20.09 -10.60 6.64
C GLU A 64 18.65 -10.48 6.07
N ALA A 65 17.64 -10.74 6.90
CA ALA A 65 16.25 -10.83 6.48
C ALA A 65 15.48 -9.56 6.86
N TRP A 66 14.53 -9.16 6.02
CA TRP A 66 13.60 -8.07 6.31
C TRP A 66 12.28 -8.61 6.85
N VAL A 67 11.81 -7.98 7.91
CA VAL A 67 10.50 -8.25 8.51
C VAL A 67 9.74 -6.96 8.71
N LEU A 68 8.42 -7.03 8.81
CA LEU A 68 7.63 -5.85 9.20
C LEU A 68 8.03 -5.38 10.59
N ALA A 69 8.23 -4.07 10.71
CA ALA A 69 8.32 -3.40 12.00
C ALA A 69 6.90 -3.20 12.56
N SER A 70 6.80 -2.93 13.88
CA SER A 70 5.52 -2.71 14.57
C SER A 70 4.65 -1.66 13.86
N ARG A 71 5.27 -0.59 13.36
CA ARG A 71 4.59 0.46 12.61
C ARG A 71 4.01 -0.04 11.29
N GLY A 72 4.72 -0.89 10.56
CA GLY A 72 4.20 -1.49 9.33
C GLY A 72 3.01 -2.40 9.59
N ILE A 73 3.07 -3.21 10.64
CA ILE A 73 1.96 -4.06 11.07
C ILE A 73 0.73 -3.21 11.43
N GLU A 74 0.92 -2.15 12.21
CA GLU A 74 -0.16 -1.25 12.62
C GLU A 74 -0.84 -0.60 11.40
N ILE A 75 -0.03 -0.11 10.46
CA ILE A 75 -0.55 0.57 9.27
C ILE A 75 -1.33 -0.39 8.37
N ILE A 76 -0.81 -1.59 8.12
CA ILE A 76 -1.55 -2.61 7.35
C ILE A 76 -2.85 -3.01 8.07
N LYS A 77 -2.82 -3.20 9.40
CA LYS A 77 -4.05 -3.52 10.17
C LYS A 77 -5.08 -2.40 10.12
N LYS A 78 -4.66 -1.14 10.17
CA LYS A 78 -5.55 0.02 10.26
C LYS A 78 -6.06 0.49 8.90
N TYR A 79 -5.21 0.47 7.87
CA TYR A 79 -5.50 1.05 6.55
C TYR A 79 -5.56 0.01 5.42
N GLY A 80 -5.20 -1.24 5.69
CA GLY A 80 -5.19 -2.34 4.73
C GLY A 80 -3.98 -2.38 3.80
N SER A 81 -3.34 -1.23 3.53
CA SER A 81 -2.16 -1.11 2.65
C SER A 81 -1.39 0.18 2.97
N TYR A 82 -0.12 0.26 2.57
CA TYR A 82 0.71 1.45 2.74
C TYR A 82 0.20 2.62 1.88
N LEU A 83 -0.16 2.36 0.63
CA LEU A 83 -0.72 3.40 -0.25
C LEU A 83 -2.04 3.97 0.29
N ALA A 84 -2.88 3.15 0.94
CA ALA A 84 -4.11 3.66 1.56
C ALA A 84 -3.79 4.58 2.74
N PHE A 85 -2.75 4.27 3.50
CA PHE A 85 -2.22 5.14 4.54
C PHE A 85 -1.68 6.46 3.97
N VAL A 86 -0.88 6.43 2.90
CA VAL A 86 -0.37 7.66 2.25
C VAL A 86 -1.53 8.55 1.79
N ASN A 87 -2.51 7.98 1.09
CA ASN A 87 -3.68 8.71 0.63
C ASN A 87 -4.50 9.30 1.77
N TYR A 88 -4.61 8.58 2.89
CA TYR A 88 -5.28 9.09 4.10
C TYR A 88 -4.52 10.29 4.69
N GLU A 89 -3.20 10.17 4.88
CA GLU A 89 -2.35 11.24 5.42
C GLU A 89 -2.37 12.49 4.53
N GLU A 90 -2.32 12.33 3.21
CA GLU A 90 -2.47 13.44 2.26
C GLU A 90 -3.84 14.09 2.38
N GLY A 91 -4.90 13.29 2.49
CA GLY A 91 -6.27 13.78 2.73
C GLY A 91 -6.38 14.59 4.01
N GLU A 92 -5.80 14.14 5.12
CA GLU A 92 -5.81 14.87 6.39
C GLU A 92 -5.02 16.20 6.32
N LYS A 93 -3.87 16.21 5.63
CA LYS A 93 -3.13 17.45 5.37
C LYS A 93 -3.96 18.46 4.56
N ILE A 94 -4.62 17.99 3.51
CA ILE A 94 -5.48 18.81 2.67
C ILE A 94 -6.64 19.39 3.51
N LYS A 95 -7.33 18.56 4.30
CA LYS A 95 -8.39 19.02 5.21
C LYS A 95 -7.90 20.09 6.17
N LYS A 96 -6.71 19.93 6.74
CA LYS A 96 -6.11 20.92 7.64
C LYS A 96 -5.88 22.26 6.94
N VAL A 97 -5.32 22.26 5.74
CA VAL A 97 -5.10 23.47 4.93
C VAL A 97 -6.42 24.17 4.59
N TYR A 98 -7.43 23.41 4.17
CA TYR A 98 -8.77 23.96 3.92
C TYR A 98 -9.38 24.58 5.16
N LYS A 99 -9.26 23.91 6.32
CA LYS A 99 -9.75 24.43 7.60
C LYS A 99 -9.05 25.74 7.99
N GLU A 100 -7.72 25.79 7.90
CA GLU A 100 -6.95 27.00 8.21
C GLU A 100 -7.31 28.19 7.30
N ASN A 101 -7.52 27.92 6.01
CA ASN A 101 -7.95 28.94 5.05
C ASN A 101 -9.39 29.39 5.28
N PHE A 102 -10.28 28.48 5.66
CA PHE A 102 -11.65 28.79 6.02
C PHE A 102 -11.69 29.70 7.25
N ASP A 103 -10.99 29.31 8.33
CA ASP A 103 -10.91 30.07 9.57
C ASP A 103 -10.33 31.48 9.32
N ARG A 104 -9.33 31.60 8.44
CA ARG A 104 -8.77 32.89 8.01
C ARG A 104 -9.79 33.73 7.22
N ALA A 105 -10.54 33.13 6.30
CA ALA A 105 -11.55 33.82 5.51
C ALA A 105 -12.70 34.35 6.39
N VAL A 106 -13.17 33.54 7.35
CA VAL A 106 -14.18 33.94 8.33
C VAL A 106 -13.66 35.08 9.22
N LYS A 107 -12.43 34.97 9.73
CA LYS A 107 -11.81 36.00 10.58
C LYS A 107 -11.66 37.34 9.86
N ASN A 108 -11.44 37.33 8.54
CA ASN A 108 -11.32 38.52 7.71
C ASN A 108 -12.67 39.07 7.21
N GLY A 109 -13.80 38.52 7.66
CA GLY A 109 -15.14 38.95 7.26
C GLY A 109 -15.51 38.58 5.81
N ASN A 110 -14.72 37.76 5.13
CA ASN A 110 -14.95 37.36 3.74
C ASN A 110 -15.79 36.08 3.67
N LEU A 111 -17.09 36.23 3.93
CA LEU A 111 -18.08 35.14 3.92
C LEU A 111 -18.12 34.39 2.59
N ILE A 112 -17.98 35.08 1.46
CA ILE A 112 -17.98 34.45 0.12
C ILE A 112 -16.77 33.53 -0.04
N ALA A 113 -15.57 33.99 0.35
CA ALA A 113 -14.38 33.15 0.31
C ALA A 113 -14.50 31.93 1.24
N SER A 114 -15.12 32.07 2.41
CA SER A 114 -15.34 30.94 3.32
C SER A 114 -16.25 29.86 2.72
N VAL A 115 -17.32 30.25 2.02
CA VAL A 115 -18.22 29.30 1.32
C VAL A 115 -17.49 28.59 0.19
N ILE A 116 -16.67 29.30 -0.58
CA ILE A 116 -15.87 28.72 -1.68
C ILE A 116 -14.87 27.69 -1.14
N VAL A 117 -14.14 28.03 -0.06
CA VAL A 117 -13.18 27.11 0.57
C VAL A 117 -13.89 25.85 1.11
N ALA A 118 -15.08 26.00 1.71
CA ALA A 118 -15.87 24.87 2.18
C ALA A 118 -16.32 23.94 1.02
N LEU A 119 -16.76 24.52 -0.10
CA LEU A 119 -17.15 23.75 -1.29
C LEU A 119 -15.97 22.98 -1.90
N PHE A 120 -14.79 23.59 -1.97
CA PHE A 120 -13.57 22.90 -2.44
C PHE A 120 -13.16 21.76 -1.52
N ALA A 121 -13.28 21.92 -0.19
CA ALA A 121 -12.98 20.85 0.76
C ALA A 121 -13.93 19.64 0.60
N VAL A 122 -15.22 19.89 0.38
CA VAL A 122 -16.22 18.85 0.09
C VAL A 122 -15.88 18.13 -1.21
N PHE A 123 -15.58 18.88 -2.28
CA PHE A 123 -15.24 18.31 -3.58
C PHE A 123 -13.96 17.45 -3.53
N ALA A 124 -12.90 17.93 -2.86
CA ALA A 124 -11.67 17.18 -2.68
C ALA A 124 -11.88 15.89 -1.85
N THR A 125 -12.76 15.95 -0.84
CA THR A 125 -13.10 14.78 -0.03
C THR A 125 -13.86 13.72 -0.84
N ILE A 126 -14.80 14.14 -1.70
CA ILE A 126 -15.56 13.23 -2.58
C ILE A 126 -14.61 12.52 -3.56
N LEU A 127 -13.72 13.26 -4.22
CA LEU A 127 -12.73 12.66 -5.13
C LEU A 127 -11.79 11.66 -4.43
N SER A 128 -11.38 11.96 -3.19
CA SER A 128 -10.56 11.03 -2.40
C SER A 128 -11.30 9.74 -2.03
N ILE A 129 -12.60 9.83 -1.72
CA ILE A 129 -13.45 8.67 -1.41
C ILE A 129 -13.63 7.77 -2.63
N ASP A 130 -13.87 8.34 -3.81
CA ASP A 130 -14.06 7.54 -5.03
C ASP A 130 -12.80 6.76 -5.40
N ASN A 131 -11.63 7.41 -5.36
CA ASN A 131 -10.35 6.72 -5.57
C ASN A 131 -10.12 5.59 -4.55
N ASN A 132 -10.48 5.80 -3.27
CA ASN A 132 -10.29 4.79 -2.24
C ASN A 132 -11.27 3.60 -2.38
N LYS A 133 -12.51 3.86 -2.81
CA LYS A 133 -13.49 2.81 -3.13
C LYS A 133 -13.07 1.97 -4.33
N GLU A 134 -12.57 2.58 -5.40
CA GLU A 134 -12.04 1.85 -6.54
C GLU A 134 -10.83 1.01 -6.16
N ARG A 135 -9.94 1.56 -5.32
CA ARG A 135 -8.78 0.84 -4.82
C ARG A 135 -9.14 -0.35 -3.92
N LEU A 136 -10.15 -0.23 -3.06
CA LEU A 136 -10.67 -1.34 -2.26
C LEU A 136 -11.25 -2.46 -3.14
N LYS A 137 -11.97 -2.12 -4.20
CA LYS A 137 -12.46 -3.10 -5.18
C LYS A 137 -11.33 -3.82 -5.90
N LEU A 138 -10.25 -3.11 -6.24
CA LEU A 138 -9.04 -3.70 -6.83
C LEU A 138 -8.38 -4.70 -5.88
N ILE A 139 -8.17 -4.34 -4.61
CA ILE A 139 -7.59 -5.24 -3.59
C ILE A 139 -8.46 -6.48 -3.37
N GLU A 140 -9.79 -6.33 -3.35
CA GLU A 140 -10.71 -7.46 -3.23
C GLU A 140 -10.66 -8.36 -4.47
N SER A 141 -10.49 -7.78 -5.66
CA SER A 141 -10.28 -8.52 -6.90
C SER A 141 -8.94 -9.27 -6.92
N GLU A 142 -7.87 -8.67 -6.40
CA GLU A 142 -6.54 -9.29 -6.29
C GLU A 142 -6.57 -10.48 -5.32
N LYS A 143 -7.21 -10.34 -4.15
CA LYS A 143 -7.44 -11.45 -3.22
C LYS A 143 -8.21 -12.60 -3.87
N ASN A 144 -9.25 -12.27 -4.65
CA ASN A 144 -10.02 -13.29 -5.38
C ASN A 144 -9.21 -14.00 -6.47
N ILE A 145 -8.31 -13.28 -7.14
CA ILE A 145 -7.42 -13.86 -8.14
C ILE A 145 -6.37 -14.78 -7.47
N ALA A 146 -5.76 -14.33 -6.37
CA ALA A 146 -4.81 -15.13 -5.60
C ALA A 146 -5.45 -16.45 -5.11
N ASN A 147 -6.65 -16.38 -4.53
CA ASN A 147 -7.40 -17.56 -4.09
C ASN A 147 -7.70 -18.54 -5.24
N LYS A 148 -8.00 -18.03 -6.44
CA LYS A 148 -8.23 -18.87 -7.63
C LYS A 148 -6.94 -19.54 -8.11
N ILE A 149 -5.80 -18.85 -8.07
CA ILE A 149 -4.50 -19.42 -8.42
C ILE A 149 -4.12 -20.54 -7.46
N ASP A 150 -4.32 -20.37 -6.16
CA ASP A 150 -4.05 -21.41 -5.17
C ASP A 150 -4.98 -22.62 -5.34
N SER A 151 -6.25 -22.37 -5.64
CA SER A 151 -7.21 -23.43 -5.97
C SER A 151 -6.78 -24.23 -7.20
N LEU A 152 -6.25 -23.57 -8.23
CA LEU A 152 -5.72 -24.21 -9.43
C LEU A 152 -4.47 -25.03 -9.15
N LYS A 153 -3.54 -24.53 -8.31
CA LYS A 153 -2.36 -25.30 -7.87
C LYS A 153 -2.76 -26.58 -7.13
N ILE A 154 -3.73 -26.50 -6.22
CA ILE A 154 -4.25 -27.67 -5.49
C ILE A 154 -4.85 -28.70 -6.45
N LEU A 155 -5.59 -28.24 -7.46
CA LEU A 155 -6.17 -29.12 -8.48
C LEU A 155 -5.09 -29.82 -9.33
N LEU A 156 -4.04 -29.08 -9.69
CA LEU A 156 -2.90 -29.59 -10.47
C LEU A 156 -2.11 -30.65 -9.69
N LEU A 157 -1.91 -30.43 -8.40
CA LEU A 157 -1.28 -31.40 -7.49
C LEU A 157 -2.11 -32.68 -7.34
N LYS A 158 -3.45 -32.57 -7.30
CA LYS A 158 -4.35 -33.75 -7.26
C LYS A 158 -4.37 -34.54 -8.56
N THR A 159 -4.17 -33.89 -9.70
CA THR A 159 -4.16 -34.54 -11.03
C THR A 159 -2.81 -35.16 -11.38
N GLN A 160 -1.72 -34.72 -10.74
CA GLN A 160 -0.38 -35.29 -10.88
C GLN A 160 -0.07 -36.44 -9.91
N GLN A 161 -0.98 -36.78 -8.97
CA GLN A 161 -0.84 -38.03 -8.21
C GLN A 161 -0.94 -39.22 -9.18
N PRO A 162 0.09 -40.09 -9.28
CA PRO A 162 0.00 -41.26 -10.12
C PRO A 162 -1.12 -42.13 -9.57
N LYS A 163 -2.02 -42.59 -10.45
CA LYS A 163 -2.97 -43.66 -10.12
C LYS A 163 -2.15 -44.90 -9.79
N LEU A 164 -1.86 -45.11 -8.50
CA LEU A 164 -1.40 -46.38 -7.97
C LEU A 164 -2.51 -47.39 -8.29
N LYS A 165 -2.27 -48.20 -9.33
CA LYS A 165 -2.99 -49.45 -9.58
C LYS A 165 -2.40 -50.53 -8.69
#